data_AF-A0A2G9SJ79-F1
#
_entry.id   AF-A0A2G9SJ79-F1
#
_cell.length_a   1.000
_cell.length_b   1.000
_cell.length_c   1.000
_cell.angle_alpha   90.00
_cell.angle_beta   90.00
_cell.angle_gamma   90.00
#
_symmetry.space_group_name_H-M   'P 1'
#
loop_
_entity.id
_entity.type
_entity.pdbx_description
1 polymer ?
#
loop_
_entity_poly.entity_id
_entity_poly.type
_entity_poly.pdbx_seq_one_letter_code
_entity_poly.pdbx_strand_id
1 'polypeptide(L)'
;KCECGQCTCFPPGDSRVYGKQCECDDRQCEDLEGNICGEHGTCSCGRCICEAGWFGKLCQHARKCNMTEEESKSHCESSDDILCSGK
;
A
#
# COMPACT_ATOMS: atom_id res chain seq x y z
N LYS A 1 -9.71 8.72 -22.96
CA LYS A 1 -10.16 9.30 -24.26
C LYS A 1 -9.66 10.73 -24.29
N CYS A 2 -9.17 11.25 -25.41
CA CYS A 2 -8.74 12.65 -25.50
C CYS A 2 -9.71 13.44 -26.38
N GLU A 3 -10.20 14.59 -25.88
CA GLU A 3 -11.10 15.48 -26.61
C GLU A 3 -10.80 16.93 -26.20
N CYS A 4 -10.70 17.84 -27.18
CA CYS A 4 -10.38 19.26 -26.95
C CYS A 4 -9.13 19.53 -26.08
N GLY A 5 -8.11 18.66 -26.16
CA GLY A 5 -6.88 18.80 -25.37
C GLY A 5 -6.98 18.33 -23.91
N GLN A 6 -8.11 17.72 -23.53
CA GLN A 6 -8.33 17.14 -22.20
C GLN A 6 -8.49 15.62 -22.28
N CYS A 7 -7.88 14.91 -21.33
CA CYS A 7 -8.08 13.48 -21.17
C CYS A 7 -9.27 13.18 -20.24
N THR A 8 -10.18 12.33 -20.70
CA THR A 8 -11.17 11.65 -19.86
C THR A 8 -10.55 10.34 -19.35
N CYS A 9 -10.41 10.25 -18.03
CA CYS A 9 -9.93 9.06 -17.33
C CYS A 9 -11.04 8.01 -17.20
N PHE A 10 -10.63 6.73 -17.16
CA PHE A 10 -11.55 5.60 -17.13
C PHE A 10 -11.39 4.79 -15.85
N PRO A 11 -12.51 4.36 -15.22
CA PRO A 11 -13.89 4.63 -15.61
C PRO A 11 -14.30 6.10 -15.34
N PRO A 12 -15.17 6.69 -16.19
CA PRO A 12 -15.60 8.07 -16.00
C PRO A 12 -16.37 8.21 -14.68
N GLY A 13 -16.04 9.24 -13.89
CA GLY A 13 -16.62 9.47 -12.57
C GLY A 13 -15.81 8.89 -11.41
N ASP A 14 -14.79 8.07 -11.68
CA ASP A 14 -13.84 7.65 -10.64
C ASP A 14 -12.76 8.72 -10.46
N SER A 15 -12.85 9.46 -9.35
CA SER A 15 -11.90 10.54 -9.02
C SER A 15 -10.51 10.03 -8.63
N ARG A 16 -10.34 8.72 -8.42
CA ARG A 16 -9.04 8.11 -8.06
C ARG A 16 -8.10 8.01 -9.26
N VAL A 17 -8.61 8.14 -10.49
CA VAL A 17 -7.79 8.18 -11.71
C VAL A 17 -7.76 9.61 -12.24
N TYR A 18 -6.60 10.24 -12.20
CA TYR A 18 -6.44 11.66 -12.52
C TYR A 18 -5.07 11.97 -13.13
N GLY A 19 -4.82 13.25 -13.40
CA GLY A 19 -3.63 13.73 -14.10
C GLY A 19 -3.95 14.19 -15.52
N LYS A 20 -3.00 14.87 -16.16
CA LYS A 20 -3.23 15.42 -17.51
C LYS A 20 -3.44 14.33 -18.55
N GLN A 21 -2.81 13.18 -18.33
CA GLN A 21 -2.81 12.01 -19.19
C GLN A 21 -3.42 10.79 -18.49
N CYS A 22 -4.10 10.99 -17.36
CA CYS A 22 -4.63 9.91 -16.51
C CYS A 22 -3.54 8.96 -15.98
N GLU A 23 -2.37 9.53 -15.70
CA GLU A 23 -1.16 8.85 -15.25
C GLU A 23 -1.19 8.46 -13.77
N CYS A 24 -2.05 9.10 -12.98
CA CYS A 24 -2.23 8.80 -11.56
C CYS A 24 -3.42 7.88 -11.35
N ASP A 25 -3.21 6.81 -10.57
CA ASP A 25 -4.23 5.84 -10.23
C ASP A 25 -4.13 5.46 -8.75
N ASP A 26 -4.94 6.11 -7.91
CA ASP A 26 -4.93 5.91 -6.47
C ASP A 26 -5.62 4.61 -6.03
N ARG A 27 -6.23 3.85 -6.95
CA ARG A 27 -6.76 2.50 -6.66
C ARG A 27 -5.63 1.52 -6.32
N GLN A 28 -4.40 1.82 -6.74
CA GLN A 28 -3.21 1.02 -6.44
C GLN A 28 -2.82 1.05 -4.95
N CYS A 29 -3.39 1.98 -4.19
CA CYS A 29 -3.17 2.14 -2.75
C CYS A 29 -4.19 1.39 -1.89
N GLU A 30 -5.21 0.78 -2.49
CA GLU A 30 -6.26 0.03 -1.80
C GLU A 30 -5.80 -1.43 -1.58
N ASP A 31 -6.00 -1.95 -0.38
CA ASP A 31 -5.79 -3.37 -0.09
C ASP A 31 -7.02 -4.23 -0.46
N LEU A 32 -6.99 -5.53 -0.13
CA LEU A 32 -8.10 -6.45 -0.43
C LEU A 32 -9.37 -6.15 0.37
N GLU A 33 -9.24 -5.40 1.47
CA GLU A 33 -10.33 -5.04 2.38
C GLU A 33 -10.88 -3.64 2.10
N GLY A 34 -10.28 -2.91 1.16
CA GLY A 34 -10.68 -1.55 0.80
C GLY A 34 -9.94 -0.46 1.57
N ASN A 35 -8.95 -0.81 2.41
CA ASN A 35 -8.22 0.19 3.18
C ASN A 35 -7.17 0.87 2.30
N ILE A 36 -7.13 2.20 2.38
CA ILE A 36 -6.15 2.99 1.64
C ILE A 36 -4.90 3.12 2.50
N CYS A 37 -3.77 2.65 1.98
CA CYS A 37 -2.46 2.73 2.65
C CYS A 37 -2.49 2.19 4.09
N GLY A 38 -3.23 1.09 4.32
CA GLY A 38 -3.33 0.45 5.63
C GLY A 38 -3.85 1.38 6.73
N GLU A 39 -4.56 2.45 6.36
CA GLU A 39 -5.00 3.53 7.26
C GLU A 39 -3.86 4.26 7.99
N HIS A 40 -2.62 4.11 7.52
CA HIS A 40 -1.40 4.63 8.13
C HIS A 40 -0.57 5.47 7.16
N GLY A 41 -1.26 6.14 6.23
CA GLY A 41 -0.64 6.95 5.20
C GLY A 41 -1.65 7.63 4.29
N THR A 42 -1.13 8.40 3.35
CA THR A 42 -1.93 9.06 2.31
C THR A 42 -1.49 8.54 0.94
N CYS A 43 -2.45 8.27 0.06
CA CYS A 43 -2.16 7.91 -1.32
C CYS A 43 -1.83 9.15 -2.15
N SER A 44 -0.75 9.07 -2.94
CA SER A 44 -0.36 10.11 -3.88
C SER A 44 0.08 9.47 -5.19
N CYS A 45 -0.72 9.66 -6.24
CA CYS A 45 -0.51 9.15 -7.59
C CYS A 45 -0.16 7.66 -7.63
N GLY A 46 -0.97 6.84 -6.93
CA GLY A 46 -0.80 5.39 -6.85
C GLY A 46 0.31 4.90 -5.92
N ARG A 47 0.88 5.78 -5.08
CA ARG A 47 1.89 5.42 -4.09
C ARG A 47 1.50 5.91 -2.69
N CYS A 48 1.66 5.04 -1.70
CA CYS A 48 1.44 5.41 -0.31
C CYS A 48 2.61 6.21 0.25
N ILE A 49 2.28 7.34 0.88
CA ILE A 49 3.15 8.15 1.72
C ILE A 49 2.83 7.78 3.15
N CYS A 50 3.66 6.93 3.76
CA CYS A 50 3.41 6.41 5.10
C CYS A 50 3.67 7.44 6.20
N GLU A 51 2.85 7.36 7.24
CA GLU A 51 3.05 8.11 8.46
C GLU A 51 4.32 7.67 9.21
N ALA A 52 4.78 8.51 10.13
CA ALA A 52 5.95 8.21 10.94
C ALA A 52 5.72 6.93 11.75
N GLY A 53 6.63 5.96 11.60
CA GLY A 53 6.50 4.68 12.27
C GLY A 53 5.87 3.57 11.42
N TRP A 54 5.53 3.83 10.16
CA TRP A 54 4.97 2.83 9.24
C TRP A 54 5.83 2.66 7.97
N PHE A 55 5.73 1.49 7.34
CA PHE A 55 6.42 1.16 6.08
C PHE A 55 5.72 0.03 5.33
N GLY A 56 6.20 -0.25 4.11
CA GLY A 56 5.60 -1.21 3.18
C GLY A 56 4.92 -0.51 2.01
N LYS A 57 4.50 -1.29 1.01
CA LYS A 57 3.82 -0.75 -0.19
C LYS A 57 2.54 0.00 0.17
N LEU A 58 1.80 -0.52 1.15
CA LEU A 58 0.54 -0.01 1.65
C LEU A 58 0.65 0.44 3.11
N CYS A 59 1.86 0.78 3.58
CA CYS A 59 2.08 1.17 4.98
C CYS A 59 1.60 0.14 6.02
N GLN A 60 1.54 -1.13 5.63
CA GLN A 60 0.95 -2.19 6.43
C GLN A 60 1.83 -2.70 7.57
N HIS A 61 3.08 -2.25 7.66
CA HIS A 61 4.03 -2.71 8.67
C HIS A 61 4.41 -1.58 9.63
N ALA A 62 4.23 -1.82 10.92
CA ALA A 62 4.73 -0.94 11.96
C ALA A 62 6.25 -1.10 12.10
N ARG A 63 6.97 0.01 12.19
CA ARG A 63 8.41 0.06 12.48
C ARG A 63 8.75 -0.35 13.90
N LYS A 64 7.78 -0.22 14.81
CA LYS A 64 7.91 -0.70 16.19
C LYS A 64 7.34 -2.11 16.25
N CYS A 65 8.18 -3.07 16.61
CA CYS A 65 7.70 -4.39 16.99
C CYS A 65 7.10 -4.31 18.40
N ASN A 66 5.77 -4.36 18.49
CA ASN A 66 5.05 -4.49 19.77
C ASN A 66 4.77 -5.98 20.04
N MET A 67 5.84 -6.80 20.09
CA MET A 67 5.75 -8.23 20.33
C MET A 67 6.98 -8.69 21.12
N THR A 68 6.82 -9.77 21.87
CA THR A 68 7.94 -10.44 22.55
C THR A 68 8.83 -11.19 21.56
N GLU A 69 10.06 -11.53 21.95
CA GLU A 69 10.96 -12.33 21.12
C GLU A 69 10.37 -13.71 20.80
N GLU A 70 9.62 -14.29 21.74
CA GLU A 70 8.94 -15.58 21.58
C GLU A 70 7.85 -15.51 20.50
N GLU A 71 6.99 -14.50 20.57
CA GLU A 71 5.94 -14.28 19.56
C GLU A 71 6.57 -13.98 18.20
N SER A 72 7.59 -13.12 18.16
CA SER A 72 8.30 -12.79 16.92
C SER A 72 8.94 -14.03 16.28
N LYS A 73 9.53 -14.93 17.08
CA LYS A 73 10.14 -16.17 16.58
C LYS A 73 9.08 -17.11 16.01
N SER A 74 7.93 -17.24 16.68
CA SER A 74 6.83 -18.11 16.23
C SER A 74 6.28 -17.74 14.84
N HIS A 75 6.30 -16.45 14.48
CA HIS A 75 5.86 -15.99 13.16
C HIS A 75 6.88 -16.19 12.04
N CYS A 76 8.14 -16.44 12.39
CA CYS A 76 9.25 -16.61 11.46
C CYS A 76 9.81 -18.03 11.42
N GLU A 77 9.26 -18.93 12.25
CA GLU A 77 9.65 -20.32 12.41
C GLU A 77 8.65 -21.25 11.70
N SER A 78 9.14 -22.14 10.85
CA SER A 78 8.33 -23.17 10.21
C SER A 78 8.07 -24.34 11.17
N SER A 79 7.18 -25.26 10.79
CA SER A 79 6.87 -26.48 11.54
C SER A 79 8.05 -27.43 11.76
N ASP A 80 9.16 -27.24 11.02
CA ASP A 80 10.41 -27.98 11.14
C ASP A 80 11.49 -27.21 11.96
N ASP A 81 11.10 -26.23 12.78
CA ASP A 81 11.99 -25.35 13.56
C ASP A 81 12.99 -24.53 12.71
N ILE A 82 12.68 -24.35 11.43
CA ILE A 82 13.51 -23.57 10.50
C ILE A 82 13.09 -22.10 10.56
N LEU A 83 14.02 -21.24 10.98
CA LEU A 83 13.85 -19.79 10.98
C LEU A 83 14.07 -19.21 9.57
N CYS A 84 13.25 -18.24 9.17
CA CYS A 84 13.44 -17.53 7.90
C CYS A 84 14.84 -16.88 7.84
N SER A 85 15.61 -17.16 6.79
CA SER A 85 17.01 -16.68 6.69
C SER A 85 17.16 -15.27 6.09
N GLY A 86 16.06 -14.66 5.64
CA GLY A 86 16.08 -13.41 4.88
C GLY A 86 16.78 -13.59 3.52
N LYS A 87 16.19 -13.04 2.44
CA LYS A 87 16.86 -12.97 1.14
C LYS A 87 16.81 -11.55 0.61
#